data_AF-A0A3B9W4T8-F1
#
_entry.id   AF-A0A3B9W4T8-F1
#
_cell.length_a   1.000
_cell.length_b   1.000
_cell.length_c   1.000
_cell.angle_alpha   90.00
_cell.angle_beta   90.00
_cell.angle_gamma   90.00
#
_symmetry.space_group_name_H-M   'P 1'
#
loop_
_entity.id
_entity.type
_entity.pdbx_description
1 polymer ?
#
loop_
_entity_poly.entity_id
_entity_poly.type
_entity_poly.pdbx_seq_one_letter_code
_entity_poly.pdbx_strand_id
1 'polypeptide(L)'
;MSYAGDLTPQEAWAKLEQGAILVDVRTEGEWAHIGIPDTRATENDPLFIPWTFPGGIPNPDFITDLTQQAPEDDGTELVFLCRSGQRSIAAAIAA
;
A
#
# COMPACT_ATOMS: atom_id res chain seq x y z
N MET A 1 15.48 11.04 -4.18
CA MET A 1 14.32 10.98 -3.27
C MET A 1 13.94 9.53 -3.21
N SER A 2 14.27 8.86 -2.11
CA SER A 2 14.30 7.40 -2.04
C SER A 2 13.27 6.90 -1.04
N TYR A 3 12.34 6.10 -1.54
CA TYR A 3 11.74 5.03 -0.77
C TYR A 3 12.79 3.92 -0.56
N ALA A 4 12.55 3.00 0.37
CA ALA A 4 13.56 2.04 0.82
C ALA A 4 14.05 1.03 -0.25
N GLY A 5 13.26 0.80 -1.31
CA GLY A 5 13.62 -0.08 -2.42
C GLY A 5 12.43 -0.88 -2.96
N ASP A 6 12.59 -1.46 -4.14
CA ASP A 6 11.62 -2.36 -4.75
C ASP A 6 11.68 -3.74 -4.10
N LEU A 7 10.52 -4.40 -3.99
CA LEU A 7 10.39 -5.74 -3.46
C LEU A 7 9.68 -6.65 -4.47
N THR A 8 10.13 -7.89 -4.55
CA THR A 8 9.31 -8.97 -5.12
C THR A 8 8.11 -9.27 -4.21
N PRO A 9 7.03 -9.90 -4.72
CA PRO A 9 5.90 -10.30 -3.89
C PRO A 9 6.29 -11.20 -2.71
N GLN A 10 7.30 -12.06 -2.87
CA GLN A 10 7.80 -12.94 -1.82
C GLN A 10 8.53 -12.17 -0.71
N GLU A 11 9.36 -11.20 -1.08
CA GLU A 11 10.04 -10.32 -0.11
C GLU A 11 9.05 -9.42 0.62
N ALA A 12 8.05 -8.88 -0.10
CA ALA A 12 6.95 -8.15 0.49
C ALA A 12 6.21 -8.99 1.52
N TRP A 13 5.83 -10.23 1.19
CA TRP A 13 5.16 -11.14 2.12
C TRP A 13 6.00 -11.42 3.37
N ALA A 14 7.30 -11.70 3.21
CA ALA A 14 8.20 -11.93 4.33
C ALA A 14 8.29 -10.72 5.29
N LYS A 15 8.12 -9.49 4.78
CA LYS A 15 8.02 -8.28 5.62
C LYS A 15 6.69 -8.20 6.34
N LEU A 16 5.58 -8.54 5.69
CA LEU A 16 4.26 -8.55 6.33
C LEU A 16 4.19 -9.56 7.48
N GLU A 17 4.87 -10.72 7.33
CA GLU A 17 5.04 -11.70 8.42
C GLU A 17 5.85 -11.17 9.62
N GLN A 18 6.61 -10.08 9.44
CA GLN A 18 7.40 -9.40 10.46
C GLN A 18 6.72 -8.13 11.00
N GLY A 19 5.45 -7.90 10.68
CA GLY A 19 4.68 -6.76 11.18
C GLY A 19 4.66 -5.55 10.26
N ALA A 20 5.18 -5.64 9.03
CA ALA A 20 4.95 -4.59 8.03
C ALA A 20 3.46 -4.50 7.64
N ILE A 21 3.02 -3.33 7.19
CA ILE A 21 1.65 -3.08 6.75
C ILE A 21 1.61 -2.99 5.23
N LEU A 22 0.68 -3.74 4.63
CA LEU A 22 0.39 -3.66 3.21
C LEU A 22 -0.56 -2.48 2.95
N VAL A 23 -0.15 -1.55 2.09
CA VAL A 23 -0.99 -0.46 1.58
C VAL A 23 -1.33 -0.77 0.13
N ASP A 24 -2.55 -1.23 -0.13
CA ASP A 24 -3.06 -1.46 -1.48
C ASP A 24 -3.52 -0.12 -2.08
N VAL A 25 -2.75 0.40 -3.03
CA VAL A 25 -2.98 1.69 -3.68
C VAL A 25 -3.66 1.58 -5.03
N ARG A 26 -4.21 0.40 -5.34
CA ARG A 26 -5.07 0.21 -6.52
C ARG A 26 -6.38 0.98 -6.35
N THR A 27 -7.14 1.08 -7.43
CA THR A 27 -8.46 1.71 -7.41
C THR A 27 -9.51 0.81 -6.76
N GLU A 28 -10.59 1.39 -6.24
CA GLU A 28 -11.76 0.63 -5.75
C GLU A 28 -12.31 -0.33 -6.80
N GLY A 29 -12.31 0.07 -8.08
CA GLY A 29 -12.71 -0.80 -9.18
C GLY A 29 -11.81 -2.03 -9.31
N GLU A 30 -10.51 -1.90 -9.10
CA GLU A 30 -9.59 -3.05 -9.11
C GLU A 30 -9.87 -3.98 -7.93
N TRP A 31 -10.12 -3.45 -6.72
CA TRP A 31 -10.48 -4.26 -5.56
C TRP A 31 -11.79 -5.05 -5.80
N ALA A 32 -12.82 -4.37 -6.31
CA ALA A 32 -14.13 -4.97 -6.52
C ALA A 32 -14.15 -6.05 -7.63
N HIS A 33 -13.37 -5.87 -8.70
CA HIS A 33 -13.43 -6.76 -9.88
C HIS A 33 -12.32 -7.80 -9.93
N ILE A 34 -11.16 -7.55 -9.30
CA ILE A 34 -10.02 -8.48 -9.29
C ILE A 34 -9.94 -9.20 -7.94
N GLY A 35 -10.31 -8.51 -6.86
CA GLY A 35 -10.15 -8.97 -5.49
C GLY A 35 -9.02 -8.25 -4.76
N ILE A 36 -8.90 -8.57 -3.48
CA ILE A 36 -7.94 -7.98 -2.53
C ILE A 36 -6.92 -9.04 -2.07
N PRO A 37 -5.72 -8.61 -1.62
CA PRO A 37 -4.76 -9.51 -0.98
C PRO A 37 -5.37 -10.17 0.26
N ASP A 38 -5.10 -11.46 0.43
CA ASP A 38 -5.46 -12.19 1.65
C ASP A 38 -4.27 -12.18 2.60
N THR A 39 -4.29 -11.32 3.61
CA THR A 39 -3.22 -11.15 4.59
C THR A 39 -3.61 -11.69 5.97
N ARG A 40 -4.61 -12.58 6.07
CA ARG A 40 -5.08 -13.13 7.36
C ARG A 40 -4.01 -13.90 8.16
N ALA A 41 -2.90 -14.26 7.53
CA ALA A 41 -1.76 -14.92 8.16
C ALA A 41 -0.68 -13.95 8.66
N THR A 42 -0.83 -12.65 8.45
CA THR A 42 0.13 -11.59 8.86
C THR A 42 -0.38 -10.85 10.09
N GLU A 43 0.45 -9.99 10.68
CA GLU A 43 0.11 -9.30 11.92
C GLU A 43 -0.93 -8.18 11.74
N ASN A 44 -0.95 -7.55 10.55
CA ASN A 44 -1.79 -6.39 10.26
C ASN A 44 -2.77 -6.64 9.11
N ASP A 45 -3.94 -6.01 9.22
CA ASP A 45 -4.87 -5.88 8.09
C ASP A 45 -4.30 -4.89 7.05
N PRO A 46 -4.61 -5.07 5.75
CA PRO A 46 -4.13 -4.18 4.72
C PRO A 46 -4.92 -2.87 4.74
N LEU A 47 -4.23 -1.76 4.44
CA LEU A 47 -4.85 -0.46 4.22
C LEU A 47 -5.25 -0.32 2.75
N PHE A 48 -6.47 0.15 2.51
CA PHE A 48 -7.02 0.35 1.17
C PHE A 48 -7.16 1.84 0.89
N ILE A 49 -6.13 2.42 0.24
CA ILE A 49 -6.04 3.86 0.02
C ILE A 49 -5.65 4.10 -1.43
N PRO A 50 -6.59 4.48 -2.32
CA PRO A 50 -6.29 4.56 -3.74
C PRO A 50 -5.32 5.72 -4.01
N TRP A 51 -4.24 5.45 -4.74
CA TRP A 51 -3.33 6.52 -5.20
C TRP A 51 -4.00 7.45 -6.22
N THR A 52 -4.89 6.88 -7.03
CA THR A 52 -5.71 7.58 -8.01
C THR A 52 -7.12 7.01 -8.02
N PHE A 53 -8.12 7.85 -8.23
CA PHE A 53 -9.49 7.46 -8.52
C PHE A 53 -9.67 7.00 -9.98
N PRO A 54 -10.86 6.47 -10.35
CA PRO A 54 -11.15 6.10 -11.73
C PRO A 54 -10.84 7.22 -12.73
N GLY A 55 -10.30 6.83 -13.89
CA GLY A 55 -9.83 7.80 -14.90
C GLY A 55 -8.45 8.39 -14.61
N GLY A 56 -7.76 7.95 -13.55
CA GLY A 56 -6.41 8.42 -13.22
C GLY A 56 -6.38 9.76 -12.48
N ILE A 57 -7.51 10.18 -11.91
CA ILE A 57 -7.61 11.41 -11.11
C ILE A 57 -6.83 11.20 -9.81
N PRO A 58 -5.85 12.04 -9.46
CA PRO A 58 -5.10 11.91 -8.20
C PRO A 58 -6.00 11.96 -6.97
N ASN A 59 -5.67 11.18 -5.93
CA ASN A 59 -6.31 11.32 -4.62
C ASN A 59 -5.55 12.40 -3.82
N PRO A 60 -6.14 13.60 -3.59
CA PRO A 60 -5.48 14.66 -2.83
C PRO A 60 -5.34 14.32 -1.34
N ASP A 61 -6.17 13.40 -0.84
CA ASP A 61 -6.24 13.04 0.57
C ASP A 61 -5.34 11.84 0.92
N PHE A 62 -4.59 11.28 -0.04
CA PHE A 62 -3.79 10.06 0.14
C PHE A 62 -2.90 10.07 1.40
N ILE A 63 -2.15 11.15 1.62
CA ILE A 63 -1.27 11.27 2.80
C ILE A 63 -2.08 11.42 4.08
N THR A 64 -3.17 12.18 4.04
CA THR A 64 -4.06 12.34 5.19
C THR A 64 -4.70 11.01 5.58
N ASP A 65 -5.23 10.26 4.61
CA ASP A 65 -5.81 8.94 4.83
C ASP A 65 -4.76 7.95 5.37
N LEU A 66 -3.54 8.00 4.82
CA LEU A 66 -2.44 7.13 5.26
C LEU A 66 -2.06 7.43 6.72
N THR A 67 -1.88 8.69 7.09
CA THR A 67 -1.56 9.09 8.47
C THR A 67 -2.69 8.78 9.45
N GLN A 68 -3.95 8.82 9.02
CA GLN A 68 -5.09 8.49 9.89
C GLN A 68 -5.26 6.98 10.13
N GLN A 69 -4.82 6.14 9.19
CA GLN A 69 -5.03 4.69 9.24
C GLN A 69 -3.78 3.92 9.65
N ALA A 70 -2.59 4.40 9.30
CA ALA A 70 -1.33 3.79 9.72
C ALA A 70 -1.08 4.05 11.22
N PRO A 71 -0.45 3.11 11.95
CA PRO A 71 -0.03 3.34 13.33
C PRO A 71 0.91 4.55 13.43
N GLU A 72 0.82 5.28 14.55
CA GLU A 72 1.74 6.39 14.87
C GLU A 72 3.18 5.92 15.16
N ASP A 73 3.46 4.61 15.12
CA ASP A 73 4.80 4.06 15.35
C ASP A 73 5.69 4.22 14.11
N ASP A 74 6.64 5.15 14.19
CA ASP A 74 7.68 5.43 13.21
C ASP A 74 8.53 4.21 12.82
N GLY A 75 8.45 3.10 13.58
CA GLY A 75 9.14 1.85 13.27
C GLY A 75 8.42 0.91 12.28
N THR A 76 7.15 1.17 11.96
CA THR A 76 6.34 0.24 11.15
C THR A 76 6.65 0.39 9.66
N GLU A 77 7.16 -0.68 9.03
CA GLU A 77 7.43 -0.66 7.59
C GLU A 77 6.12 -0.68 6.77
N LEU A 78 6.02 0.20 5.78
CA LEU A 78 4.90 0.24 4.83
C LEU A 78 5.32 -0.38 3.49
N VAL A 79 4.51 -1.32 3.00
CA VAL A 79 4.70 -1.98 1.70
C VAL A 79 3.56 -1.59 0.77
N PHE A 80 3.88 -0.94 -0.35
CA PHE A 80 2.86 -0.42 -1.28
C PHE A 80 2.61 -1.37 -2.45
N LEU A 81 1.35 -1.72 -2.69
CA LEU A 81 0.93 -2.60 -3.79
C LEU A 81 0.12 -1.82 -4.83
N CYS A 82 0.48 -1.99 -6.11
CA CYS A 82 -0.39 -1.61 -7.21
C CYS A 82 -0.41 -2.71 -8.28
N ARG A 83 -1.20 -2.54 -9.35
CA ARG A 83 -1.34 -3.55 -10.42
C ARG A 83 -0.03 -3.96 -11.10
N SER A 84 0.91 -3.04 -11.26
CA SER A 84 2.09 -3.25 -12.13
C SER A 84 3.33 -2.45 -11.69
N GLY A 85 3.47 -2.16 -10.39
CA GLY A 85 4.65 -1.51 -9.80
C GLY A 85 4.79 0.02 -9.98
N GLN A 86 4.09 0.65 -10.92
CA GLN A 86 4.30 2.08 -11.21
C GLN A 86 3.70 3.05 -10.17
N ARG A 87 2.44 2.85 -9.79
CA ARG A 87 1.74 3.73 -8.81
C ARG A 87 2.31 3.57 -7.40
N SER A 88 2.72 2.35 -7.05
CA SER A 88 3.30 2.03 -5.74
C SER A 88 4.62 2.75 -5.49
N ILE A 89 5.44 2.98 -6.51
CA ILE A 89 6.67 3.80 -6.37
C ILE A 89 6.32 5.24 -5.98
N ALA A 90 5.33 5.84 -6.65
CA ALA A 90 4.93 7.22 -6.36
C ALA A 90 4.33 7.35 -4.94
N ALA A 91 3.51 6.38 -4.54
CA ALA A 91 2.96 6.29 -3.19
C ALA A 91 4.09 6.17 -2.14
N ALA A 92 5.06 5.28 -2.36
CA ALA A 92 6.18 5.06 -1.45
C ALA A 92 7.15 6.24 -1.35
N ILE A 93 7.24 7.09 -2.38
CA ILE A 93 8.02 8.34 -2.34
C ILE A 93 7.29 9.44 -1.57
N ALA A 94 5.95 9.41 -1.57
CA ALA A 94 5.13 10.43 -0.94
C ALA A 94 4.91 10.18 0.56
N ALA A 95 4.85 8.91 0.97
CA ALA A 95 4.81 8.46 2.36
C ALA A 95 6.14 8.70 3.07
#